data_AF-A0A1F9B7L9-F1
#
_entry.id   AF-A0A1F9B7L9-F1
#
_cell.length_a   1.000
_cell.length_b   1.000
_cell.length_c   1.000
_cell.angle_alpha   90.00
_cell.angle_beta   90.00
_cell.angle_gamma   90.00
#
_symmetry.space_group_name_H-M   'P 1'
#
loop_
_entity.id
_entity.type
_entity.pdbx_description
1 polymer ?
#
loop_
_entity_poly.entity_id
_entity_poly.type
_entity_poly.pdbx_seq_one_letter_code
_entity_poly.pdbx_strand_id
1 'polypeptide(L)'
;MNGKILVFPYARLRVKPEADNRIVEAFVDSELANEAFTYKLAWGQEDSIHMDQVLEYNKDPNYFRDLLLYKLTLEAQRCLESSDLSRREIIRRLGTSASQFYRLLDQTNYRKSVGQLLALLSILGCEVDLVVKQKDTDAYVNANSGVN
;
A
#
# COMPACT_ATOMS: atom_id res chain seq x y z
N MET A 1 -17.43 -13.12 9.50
CA MET A 1 -16.59 -12.18 8.73
C MET A 1 -17.39 -10.89 8.58
N ASN A 2 -16.96 -9.81 9.24
CA ASN A 2 -17.65 -8.53 9.12
C ASN A 2 -17.09 -7.85 7.85
N GLY A 3 -17.85 -7.86 6.76
CA GLY A 3 -17.41 -7.26 5.50
C GLY A 3 -17.35 -5.74 5.63
N LYS A 4 -16.16 -5.14 5.51
CA LYS A 4 -15.99 -3.69 5.49
C LYS A 4 -16.41 -3.18 4.11
N ILE A 5 -17.40 -2.30 4.05
CA ILE A 5 -17.77 -1.61 2.80
C ILE A 5 -16.77 -0.48 2.57
N LEU A 6 -16.11 -0.49 1.42
CA LEU A 6 -15.19 0.54 0.99
C LEU A 6 -15.79 1.28 -0.21
N VAL A 7 -15.56 2.59 -0.29
CA VAL A 7 -16.11 3.44 -1.36
C VAL A 7 -14.97 3.87 -2.28
N PHE A 8 -15.22 3.89 -3.59
CA PHE A 8 -14.32 4.51 -4.56
C PHE A 8 -15.13 5.49 -5.43
N PRO A 9 -14.82 6.79 -5.41
CA PRO A 9 -15.69 7.80 -6.03
C PRO A 9 -15.53 7.83 -7.55
N TYR A 10 -16.63 8.05 -8.27
CA TYR A 10 -16.61 8.19 -9.74
C TYR A 10 -15.69 9.31 -10.23
N ALA A 11 -15.51 10.36 -9.44
CA ALA A 11 -14.59 11.46 -9.76
C ALA A 11 -13.11 11.03 -9.91
N ARG A 12 -12.74 9.87 -9.32
CA ARG A 12 -11.39 9.29 -9.40
C ARG A 12 -11.24 8.27 -10.53
N LEU A 13 -12.31 7.96 -11.26
CA LEU A 13 -12.22 7.10 -12.44
C LEU A 13 -11.48 7.81 -13.57
N ARG A 14 -10.65 7.06 -14.28
CA ARG A 14 -10.00 7.53 -15.50
C ARG A 14 -10.99 7.56 -16.66
N VAL A 15 -11.81 6.52 -16.82
CA VAL A 15 -12.96 6.51 -17.75
C VAL A 15 -14.22 6.91 -16.99
N LYS A 16 -14.59 8.19 -17.08
CA LYS A 16 -15.66 8.75 -16.23
C LYS A 16 -17.04 8.43 -16.80
N PRO A 17 -18.00 7.97 -15.98
CA PRO A 17 -19.37 7.88 -16.40
C PRO A 17 -19.97 9.27 -16.59
N GLU A 18 -20.77 9.42 -17.64
CA GLU A 18 -21.57 10.61 -17.92
C GLU A 18 -23.07 10.27 -17.88
N ALA A 19 -23.94 11.29 -17.95
CA ALA A 19 -25.38 11.10 -17.81
C ALA A 19 -25.97 10.15 -18.87
N ASP A 20 -25.40 10.20 -20.09
CA ASP A 20 -25.71 9.41 -21.28
C ASP A 20 -24.75 8.23 -21.51
N ASN A 21 -23.67 8.13 -20.74
CA ASN A 21 -22.70 7.05 -20.79
C ASN A 21 -22.42 6.48 -19.39
N ARG A 22 -23.43 5.82 -18.81
CA ARG A 22 -23.39 5.29 -17.43
C ARG A 22 -22.64 3.97 -17.35
N ILE A 23 -22.20 3.60 -16.15
CA ILE A 23 -21.71 2.24 -15.86
C ILE A 23 -22.88 1.27 -16.01
N VAL A 24 -22.70 0.27 -16.87
CA VAL A 24 -23.67 -0.80 -17.12
C VAL A 24 -23.26 -2.12 -16.47
N GLU A 25 -21.97 -2.28 -16.18
CA GLU A 25 -21.42 -3.51 -15.61
C GLU A 25 -20.22 -3.20 -14.72
N ALA A 26 -20.07 -3.98 -13.63
CA ALA A 26 -18.86 -3.99 -12.80
C ALA A 26 -18.65 -5.41 -12.23
N PHE A 27 -17.44 -5.95 -12.38
CA PHE A 27 -17.13 -7.33 -12.01
C PHE A 27 -15.70 -7.47 -11.50
N VAL A 28 -15.43 -8.53 -10.72
CA VAL A 28 -14.07 -8.89 -10.29
C VAL A 28 -13.29 -9.40 -11.50
N ASP A 29 -12.13 -8.82 -11.74
CA ASP A 29 -11.34 -9.12 -12.92
C ASP A 29 -10.37 -10.29 -12.64
N SER A 30 -10.64 -11.45 -13.24
CA SER A 30 -9.81 -12.64 -13.06
C SER A 30 -8.47 -12.56 -13.80
N GLU A 31 -8.34 -11.71 -14.82
CA GLU A 31 -7.07 -11.48 -15.52
C GLU A 31 -6.11 -10.65 -14.66
N LEU A 32 -6.65 -9.86 -13.73
CA LEU A 32 -5.90 -9.07 -12.75
C LEU A 32 -5.78 -9.77 -11.40
N ALA A 33 -5.61 -11.09 -11.42
CA ALA A 33 -5.43 -11.95 -10.24
C ALA A 33 -6.53 -11.82 -9.17
N ASN A 34 -7.71 -11.31 -9.53
CA ASN A 34 -8.80 -10.96 -8.62
C ASN A 34 -8.44 -9.83 -7.61
N GLU A 35 -7.40 -9.04 -7.90
CA GLU A 35 -7.00 -7.88 -7.09
C GLU A 35 -7.56 -6.56 -7.64
N ALA A 36 -8.40 -6.62 -8.68
CA ALA A 36 -9.07 -5.48 -9.27
C ALA A 36 -10.52 -5.80 -9.62
N PHE A 37 -11.30 -4.73 -9.83
CA PHE A 37 -12.59 -4.83 -10.50
C PHE A 37 -12.60 -3.96 -11.75
N THR A 38 -13.24 -4.45 -12.80
CA THR A 38 -13.40 -3.76 -14.08
C THR A 38 -14.82 -3.28 -14.21
N TYR A 39 -15.01 -2.03 -14.68
CA TYR A 39 -16.32 -1.48 -14.98
C TYR A 39 -16.41 -1.14 -16.47
N LYS A 40 -17.62 -1.28 -17.01
CA LYS A 40 -17.93 -1.00 -18.41
C LYS A 40 -19.02 0.06 -18.51
N LEU A 41 -18.84 1.01 -19.41
CA LEU A 41 -19.81 2.05 -19.73
C LEU A 41 -20.72 1.62 -20.89
N ALA A 42 -21.87 2.30 -21.01
CA ALA A 42 -22.87 2.02 -22.04
C ALA A 42 -22.32 2.10 -23.48
N TRP A 43 -21.36 2.98 -23.75
CA TRP A 43 -20.68 3.09 -25.05
C TRP A 43 -19.60 2.03 -25.28
N GLY A 44 -19.45 1.07 -24.36
CA GLY A 44 -18.54 -0.06 -24.48
C GLY A 44 -17.12 0.20 -23.98
N GLN A 45 -16.81 1.42 -23.54
CA GLN A 45 -15.53 1.73 -22.89
C GLN A 45 -15.46 1.04 -21.52
N GLU A 46 -14.27 0.61 -21.12
CA GLU A 46 -14.05 -0.04 -19.83
C GLU A 46 -12.72 0.36 -19.22
N ASP A 47 -12.60 0.15 -17.91
CA ASP A 47 -11.37 0.36 -17.16
C ASP A 47 -11.39 -0.44 -15.86
N SER A 48 -10.21 -0.65 -15.29
CA SER A 48 -10.00 -1.48 -14.10
C SER A 48 -9.47 -0.65 -12.93
N ILE A 49 -9.92 -0.99 -11.73
CA ILE A 49 -9.53 -0.35 -10.47
C ILE A 49 -8.93 -1.40 -9.57
N HIS A 50 -7.64 -1.24 -9.27
CA HIS A 50 -6.92 -2.11 -8.34
C HIS A 50 -7.40 -1.86 -6.90
N MET A 51 -7.46 -2.92 -6.09
CA MET A 51 -7.87 -2.86 -4.68
C MET A 51 -7.01 -1.89 -3.88
N ASP A 52 -5.72 -1.82 -4.18
CA ASP A 52 -4.77 -0.84 -3.61
C ASP A 52 -5.28 0.60 -3.72
N GLN A 53 -5.81 1.01 -4.89
CA GLN A 53 -6.35 2.35 -5.07
C GLN A 53 -7.56 2.61 -4.16
N VAL A 54 -8.38 1.59 -3.95
CA VAL A 54 -9.54 1.64 -3.05
C VAL A 54 -9.07 1.76 -1.60
N LEU A 55 -8.15 0.91 -1.17
CA LEU A 55 -7.59 0.92 0.18
C LEU A 55 -6.86 2.24 0.48
N GLU A 56 -6.13 2.77 -0.49
CA GLU A 56 -5.44 4.05 -0.40
C GLU A 56 -6.40 5.24 -0.27
N TYR A 57 -7.48 5.25 -1.05
CA TYR A 57 -8.53 6.28 -0.95
C TYR A 57 -9.21 6.26 0.41
N ASN A 58 -9.56 5.06 0.89
CA ASN A 58 -10.23 4.86 2.19
C ASN A 58 -9.28 4.97 3.38
N LYS A 59 -7.99 5.28 3.14
CA LYS A 59 -6.96 5.42 4.19
C LYS A 59 -6.88 4.20 5.09
N ASP A 60 -6.97 2.99 4.52
CA ASP A 60 -7.01 1.75 5.30
C ASP A 60 -5.70 1.55 6.09
N PRO A 61 -5.75 1.50 7.43
CA PRO A 61 -4.55 1.48 8.25
C PRO A 61 -3.70 0.22 8.04
N ASN A 62 -4.30 -0.92 7.69
CA ASN A 62 -3.52 -2.13 7.41
C ASN A 62 -2.75 -2.01 6.10
N TYR A 63 -3.41 -1.48 5.05
CA TYR A 63 -2.74 -1.19 3.78
C TYR A 63 -1.54 -0.24 3.96
N PHE A 64 -1.72 0.88 4.66
CA PHE A 64 -0.62 1.83 4.89
C PHE A 64 0.50 1.26 5.75
N ARG A 65 0.17 0.41 6.74
CA ARG A 65 1.18 -0.32 7.52
C ARG A 65 1.98 -1.26 6.63
N ASP A 66 1.30 -2.03 5.79
CA ASP A 66 1.92 -3.04 4.93
C ASP A 66 2.78 -2.38 3.84
N LEU A 67 2.30 -1.26 3.29
CA LEU A 67 3.07 -0.40 2.38
C LEU A 67 4.32 0.19 3.05
N LEU A 68 4.21 0.64 4.31
CA LEU A 68 5.36 1.12 5.07
C LEU A 68 6.39 0.00 5.29
N LEU A 69 5.93 -1.19 5.70
CA LEU A 69 6.78 -2.36 5.87
C LEU A 69 7.49 -2.74 4.58
N TYR A 70 6.78 -2.77 3.46
CA TYR A 70 7.34 -3.05 2.14
C TYR A 70 8.46 -2.05 1.80
N LYS A 71 8.18 -0.75 1.88
CA LYS A 71 9.16 0.32 1.58
C LYS A 71 10.40 0.24 2.47
N LEU A 72 10.23 0.10 3.79
CA LEU A 72 11.35 -0.05 4.71
C LEU A 72 12.18 -1.31 4.44
N THR A 73 11.55 -2.37 3.95
CA THR A 73 12.25 -3.61 3.60
C THR A 73 13.12 -3.43 2.37
N LEU A 74 12.59 -2.78 1.32
CA LEU A 74 13.37 -2.46 0.12
C LEU A 74 14.58 -1.58 0.47
N GLU A 75 14.36 -0.56 1.30
CA GLU A 75 15.46 0.30 1.77
C GLU A 75 16.48 -0.47 2.59
N ALA A 76 16.04 -1.36 3.48
CA ALA A 76 16.94 -2.20 4.26
C ALA A 76 17.75 -3.16 3.38
N GLN A 77 17.13 -3.78 2.36
CA GLN A 77 17.83 -4.62 1.38
C GLN A 77 18.87 -3.82 0.60
N ARG A 78 18.52 -2.60 0.17
CA ARG A 78 19.44 -1.69 -0.53
C ARG A 78 20.62 -1.26 0.35
N CYS A 79 20.38 -0.75 1.57
CA CYS A 79 21.43 -0.37 2.53
C CYS A 79 22.36 -1.58 2.80
N LEU A 80 21.79 -2.80 2.85
CA LEU A 80 22.50 -4.04 3.13
C LEU A 80 23.36 -4.53 1.96
N GLU A 81 22.94 -4.33 0.71
CA GLU A 81 23.75 -4.60 -0.48
C GLU A 81 24.95 -3.66 -0.60
N SER A 82 24.79 -2.40 -0.15
CA SER A 82 25.87 -1.40 -0.14
C SER A 82 26.77 -1.45 1.10
N SER A 83 26.49 -2.32 2.07
CA SER A 83 27.22 -2.37 3.34
C SER A 83 28.46 -3.27 3.26
N ASP A 84 29.57 -2.80 3.82
CA ASP A 84 30.78 -3.63 4.03
C ASP A 84 30.64 -4.64 5.18
N LEU A 85 29.54 -4.61 5.94
CA LEU A 85 29.31 -5.52 7.05
C LEU A 85 28.91 -6.91 6.56
N SER A 86 29.60 -7.93 7.07
CA SER A 86 29.18 -9.31 6.83
C SER A 86 27.79 -9.59 7.42
N ARG A 87 27.02 -10.47 6.77
CA ARG A 87 25.70 -10.90 7.27
C ARG A 87 25.76 -11.42 8.71
N ARG A 88 26.84 -12.15 9.08
CA ARG A 88 27.05 -12.66 10.43
C ARG A 88 27.20 -11.54 11.47
N GLU A 89 27.96 -10.51 11.13
CA GLU A 89 28.16 -9.36 12.03
C GLU A 89 26.85 -8.59 12.23
N ILE A 90 26.06 -8.42 11.17
CA ILE A 90 24.74 -7.77 11.26
C ILE A 90 23.79 -8.58 12.15
N ILE A 91 23.72 -9.90 11.94
CA ILE A 91 22.91 -10.80 12.76
C ILE A 91 23.31 -10.72 14.24
N ARG A 92 24.62 -10.66 14.52
CA ARG A 92 25.16 -10.51 15.88
C ARG A 92 24.76 -9.17 16.51
N ARG A 93 24.90 -8.05 15.78
CA ARG A 93 24.52 -6.71 16.26
C ARG A 93 23.02 -6.56 16.49
N LEU A 94 22.20 -7.19 15.64
CA LEU A 94 20.75 -7.25 15.80
C LEU A 94 20.30 -8.11 16.99
N GLY A 95 21.18 -8.97 17.53
CA GLY A 95 20.81 -9.92 18.58
C GLY A 95 19.75 -10.94 18.14
N THR A 96 19.78 -11.35 16.87
CA THR A 96 18.76 -12.22 16.27
C THR A 96 19.36 -13.49 15.69
N SER A 97 18.52 -14.43 15.25
CA SER A 97 18.97 -15.61 14.52
C SER A 97 19.02 -15.36 13.01
N ALA A 98 19.79 -16.16 12.27
CA ALA A 98 19.83 -16.08 10.81
C ALA A 98 18.43 -16.24 10.18
N SER A 99 17.59 -17.14 10.71
CA SER A 99 16.23 -17.35 10.18
C SER A 99 15.30 -16.17 10.44
N GLN A 100 15.46 -15.46 11.57
CA GLN A 100 14.70 -14.24 11.83
C GLN A 100 15.20 -13.08 10.96
N PHE A 101 16.52 -12.99 10.73
CA PHE A 101 17.11 -12.00 9.84
C PHE A 101 16.58 -12.13 8.40
N TYR A 102 16.55 -13.33 7.81
CA TYR A 102 16.00 -13.50 6.46
C TYR A 102 14.49 -13.25 6.40
N ARG A 103 13.74 -13.61 7.44
CA ARG A 103 12.31 -13.26 7.56
C ARG A 103 12.04 -11.76 7.68
N LEU A 104 12.98 -11.02 8.26
CA LEU A 104 12.92 -9.56 8.33
C LEU A 104 13.09 -8.94 6.93
N LEU A 105 13.94 -9.52 6.11
CA LEU A 105 14.22 -9.08 4.73
C LEU A 105 13.19 -9.56 3.70
N ASP A 106 12.32 -10.51 4.05
CA ASP A 106 11.27 -11.01 3.14
C ASP A 106 10.16 -9.98 2.94
N GLN A 107 10.03 -9.45 1.73
CA GLN A 107 9.03 -8.43 1.36
C GLN A 107 7.58 -8.94 1.42
N THR A 108 7.35 -10.25 1.38
CA THR A 108 6.02 -10.85 1.44
C THR A 108 5.54 -11.07 2.89
N ASN A 109 6.46 -10.95 3.86
CA ASN A 109 6.15 -11.11 5.27
C ASN A 109 5.71 -9.80 5.93
N TYR A 110 4.40 -9.55 5.96
CA TYR A 110 3.80 -8.38 6.63
C TYR A 110 3.62 -8.53 8.16
N ARG A 111 4.00 -9.66 8.75
CA ARG A 111 3.92 -9.88 10.21
C ARG A 111 5.18 -9.45 10.97
N LYS A 112 6.21 -9.00 10.25
CA LYS A 112 7.48 -8.57 10.84
C LYS A 112 7.37 -7.23 11.56
N SER A 113 8.31 -6.98 12.46
CA SER A 113 8.34 -5.77 13.27
C SER A 113 8.98 -4.60 12.52
N VAL A 114 8.26 -3.47 12.46
CA VAL A 114 8.82 -2.16 12.02
C VAL A 114 10.05 -1.81 12.85
N GLY A 115 9.99 -2.00 14.17
CA GLY A 115 11.12 -1.69 15.07
C GLY A 115 12.38 -2.49 14.74
N GLN A 116 12.25 -3.75 14.31
CA GLN A 116 13.40 -4.54 13.88
C GLN A 116 13.99 -4.06 12.54
N LEU A 117 13.16 -3.58 11.61
CA LEU A 117 13.64 -2.94 10.38
C LEU A 117 14.41 -1.65 10.68
N LEU A 118 13.88 -0.83 11.60
CA LEU A 118 14.55 0.41 12.04
C LEU A 118 15.90 0.10 12.72
N ALA A 119 15.95 -0.93 13.57
CA ALA A 119 17.20 -1.38 14.18
C ALA A 119 18.23 -1.86 13.14
N LEU A 120 17.78 -2.60 12.12
CA LEU A 120 18.63 -3.03 11.02
C LEU A 120 19.17 -1.82 10.23
N LEU A 121 18.31 -0.88 9.86
CA LEU A 121 18.71 0.34 9.15
C LEU A 121 19.74 1.14 9.94
N SER A 122 19.55 1.28 11.26
CA SER A 122 20.51 1.95 12.15
C SER A 122 21.87 1.23 12.19
N ILE A 123 21.89 -0.11 12.27
CA ILE A 123 23.13 -0.91 12.22
C ILE A 123 23.87 -0.74 10.88
N LEU A 124 23.12 -0.57 9.80
CA LEU A 124 23.65 -0.29 8.46
C LEU A 124 24.10 1.17 8.27
N GLY A 125 24.00 2.01 9.31
CA GLY A 125 24.40 3.41 9.28
C GLY A 125 23.39 4.34 8.62
N CYS A 126 22.14 3.88 8.40
CA CYS A 126 21.07 4.66 7.81
C CYS A 126 20.36 5.46 8.95
N GLU A 127 20.26 6.79 8.82
CA GLU A 127 19.44 7.65 9.68
C GLU A 127 17.99 7.62 9.20
N VAL A 128 17.03 7.48 10.11
CA VAL A 128 15.61 7.32 9.75
C VAL A 128 14.77 8.42 10.39
N ASP A 129 14.27 9.32 9.56
CA ASP A 129 13.33 10.36 9.96
C ASP A 129 11.88 9.95 9.69
N LEU A 130 11.02 10.15 10.69
CA LEU A 130 9.58 9.90 10.58
C LEU A 130 8.81 11.22 10.64
N VAL A 131 8.09 11.52 9.56
CA VAL A 131 7.26 12.73 9.46
C VAL A 131 5.78 12.34 9.58
N VAL A 132 5.11 12.88 10.61
CA VAL A 132 3.66 12.76 10.78
C VAL A 132 3.01 14.06 10.28
N LYS A 133 2.04 13.93 9.37
CA LYS A 133 1.28 15.06 8.83
C LYS A 133 -0.19 14.95 9.23
N GLN A 134 -0.82 16.08 9.53
CA GLN A 134 -2.27 16.13 9.69
C GLN A 134 -2.93 15.92 8.32
N LYS A 135 -4.05 15.19 8.29
CA LYS A 135 -4.82 15.01 7.06
C LYS A 135 -5.56 16.31 6.77
N ASP A 136 -5.45 16.83 5.55
CA ASP A 136 -6.32 17.90 5.07
C ASP A 136 -7.77 17.41 5.12
N THR A 137 -8.55 18.02 6.02
CA THR A 137 -9.95 17.68 6.25
C THR A 137 -10.86 18.34 5.20
N ASP A 138 -10.38 19.39 4.54
CA ASP A 138 -11.17 20.26 3.65
C ASP A 138 -11.46 19.68 2.26
N ALA A 139 -10.77 18.60 1.87
CA ALA A 139 -11.03 17.93 0.59
C ALA A 139 -12.25 16.99 0.63
N TYR A 140 -12.73 16.61 1.83
CA TYR A 140 -13.84 15.65 1.98
C TYR A 140 -15.22 16.32 2.03
N VAL A 141 -15.34 17.57 2.51
CA VAL A 141 -16.62 18.28 2.61
C VAL A 141 -17.12 18.79 1.25
N ASN A 142 -16.20 19.14 0.35
CA ASN A 142 -16.54 19.69 -0.96
C ASN A 142 -16.99 18.64 -2.00
N ALA A 143 -16.78 17.34 -1.73
CA ALA A 143 -17.21 16.26 -2.63
C ALA A 143 -18.68 15.83 -2.42
N ASN A 144 -19.30 16.19 -1.29
CA ASN A 144 -20.67 15.76 -0.93
C ASN A 144 -21.69 16.91 -0.87
N SER A 145 -21.30 18.15 -1.21
CA SER A 145 -22.19 19.33 -1.11
C SER A 145 -22.87 19.71 -2.43
N GLY A 146 -22.87 18.82 -3.42
CA GLY A 146 -23.33 19.10 -4.79
C GLY A 146 -24.63 18.40 -5.22
N VAL A 147 -25.51 18.01 -4.29
CA VAL A 147 -26.86 17.53 -4.63
C VAL A 147 -27.88 18.27 -3.79
N ASN A 148 -28.39 19.37 -4.35
CA ASN A 148 -29.72 19.92 -4.08
C ASN A 148 -30.44 20.00 -5.42
#